data_AF-A0A0M3TUH4-F1
#
_entry.id   AF-A0A0M3TUH4-F1
#
_cell.length_a   1.000
_cell.length_b   1.000
_cell.length_c   1.000
_cell.angle_alpha   90.00
_cell.angle_beta   90.00
_cell.angle_gamma   90.00
#
_symmetry.space_group_name_H-M   'P 1'
#
loop_
_entity.id
_entity.type
_entity.pdbx_description
1 polymer ?
#
loop_
_entity_poly.entity_id
_entity_poly.type
_entity_poly.pdbx_seq_one_letter_code
_entity_poly.pdbx_strand_id
1 'polypeptide(L)'
;MWRYFSGEERGVAAVNNDLYQEECGACHFTYQPGLLPARSWDRLMSNKELTDHFGEDIAFDDQVSVNSLTSYLIKNAADNSSYKRSRKIMRSLGSIDTPLRITDTPYIIRKHREIPDKLIKQKEVGSIANCSACHQNADTGSFDDDNVRIPNTGFRGWDND
;
A
#
# COMPACT_ATOMS: atom_id res chain seq x y z
N MET A 1 -36.96 -7.64 -10.17
CA MET A 1 -36.20 -6.70 -9.34
C MET A 1 -34.77 -7.22 -9.20
N TRP A 2 -33.89 -6.83 -10.11
CA TRP A 2 -32.50 -7.30 -10.11
C TRP A 2 -31.72 -6.47 -9.09
N ARG A 3 -31.30 -7.11 -7.99
CA ARG A 3 -30.36 -6.51 -7.04
C ARG A 3 -29.03 -6.38 -7.77
N TYR A 4 -28.62 -5.16 -8.10
CA TYR A 4 -27.23 -4.85 -8.40
C TYR A 4 -26.42 -5.21 -7.16
N PHE A 5 -25.82 -6.40 -7.15
CA PHE A 5 -24.70 -6.67 -6.27
C PHE A 5 -23.58 -5.76 -6.77
N SER A 6 -23.30 -4.66 -6.06
CA SER A 6 -22.10 -3.87 -6.27
C SER A 6 -20.92 -4.83 -6.29
N GLY A 7 -20.27 -4.97 -7.45
CA GLY A 7 -19.12 -5.86 -7.60
C GLY A 7 -18.13 -5.58 -6.48
N GLU A 8 -17.67 -6.64 -5.81
CA GLU A 8 -16.64 -6.56 -4.78
C GLU A 8 -15.49 -5.68 -5.28
N GLU A 9 -15.26 -4.53 -4.65
CA GLU A 9 -14.25 -3.56 -5.08
C GLU A 9 -12.88 -4.26 -5.07
N ARG A 10 -12.35 -4.55 -6.26
CA ARG A 10 -11.23 -5.49 -6.48
C ARG A 10 -9.90 -5.00 -5.88
N GLY A 11 -9.73 -3.69 -5.78
CA GLY A 11 -8.51 -3.00 -5.37
C GLY A 11 -8.40 -2.79 -3.86
N VAL A 12 -8.01 -1.57 -3.48
CA VAL A 12 -8.09 -0.97 -2.14
C VAL A 12 -8.77 0.40 -2.26
N ALA A 13 -9.30 0.96 -1.17
CA ALA A 13 -9.89 2.28 -1.19
C ALA A 13 -8.83 3.33 -1.56
N ALA A 14 -9.15 4.22 -2.51
CA ALA A 14 -8.29 5.35 -2.86
C ALA A 14 -8.11 6.29 -1.65
N VAL A 15 -6.96 6.97 -1.61
CA VAL A 15 -6.72 8.01 -0.58
C VAL A 15 -7.66 9.18 -0.81
N ASN A 16 -8.26 9.69 0.27
CA ASN A 16 -9.25 10.78 0.24
C ASN A 16 -9.10 11.74 1.43
N ASN A 17 -7.89 11.91 1.95
CA ASN A 17 -7.60 12.79 3.07
C ASN A 17 -6.41 13.69 2.72
N ASP A 18 -6.67 15.00 2.67
CA ASP A 18 -5.70 15.99 2.18
C ASP A 18 -4.45 16.05 3.05
N LEU A 19 -4.61 16.07 4.38
CA LEU A 19 -3.48 16.06 5.32
C LEU A 19 -2.58 14.82 5.12
N TYR A 20 -3.18 13.64 4.94
CA TYR A 20 -2.42 12.42 4.67
C TYR A 20 -1.70 12.45 3.32
N GLN A 21 -2.32 13.05 2.30
CA GLN A 21 -1.67 13.21 0.99
C GLN A 21 -0.49 14.18 1.07
N GLU A 22 -0.65 15.30 1.76
CA GLU A 22 0.38 16.31 1.94
C GLU A 22 1.57 15.76 2.72
N GLU A 23 1.31 15.21 3.90
CA GLU A 23 2.38 14.80 4.82
C GLU A 23 3.02 13.45 4.42
N CYS A 24 2.20 12.44 4.12
CA CYS A 24 2.70 11.10 3.83
C CYS A 24 2.98 10.85 2.33
N GLY A 25 2.68 11.82 1.46
CA GLY A 25 3.03 11.82 0.04
C GLY A 25 4.32 12.58 -0.30
N ALA A 26 4.94 13.26 0.67
CA ALA A 26 6.08 14.15 0.43
C ALA A 26 7.35 13.41 -0.05
N CYS A 27 7.57 12.18 0.44
CA CYS A 27 8.82 11.43 0.17
C CYS A 27 8.63 10.22 -0.74
N HIS A 28 7.45 9.62 -0.74
CA HIS A 28 7.14 8.42 -1.52
C HIS A 28 5.68 8.42 -1.95
N PHE A 29 5.31 7.44 -2.78
CA PHE A 29 3.91 7.21 -3.14
C PHE A 29 3.02 7.14 -1.90
N THR A 30 1.91 7.88 -1.89
CA THR A 30 0.97 7.91 -0.77
C THR A 30 0.22 6.58 -0.69
N TYR A 31 0.76 5.63 0.08
CA TYR A 31 0.20 4.29 0.18
C TYR A 31 -1.23 4.31 0.71
N GLN A 32 -2.12 3.50 0.14
CA GLN A 32 -3.47 3.38 0.67
C GLN A 32 -3.45 2.67 2.04
N PRO A 33 -4.23 3.15 3.03
CA PRO A 33 -4.29 2.53 4.34
C PRO A 33 -4.70 1.04 4.31
N GLY A 34 -5.50 0.65 3.31
CA GLY A 34 -5.93 -0.75 3.09
C GLY A 34 -4.80 -1.73 2.75
N LEU A 35 -3.54 -1.30 2.67
CA LEU A 35 -2.38 -2.14 2.36
C LEU A 35 -1.64 -2.68 3.59
N LEU A 36 -1.97 -2.21 4.80
CA LEU A 36 -1.47 -2.73 6.07
C LEU A 36 -2.60 -2.85 7.11
N PRO A 37 -2.47 -3.75 8.12
CA PRO A 37 -3.41 -3.81 9.23
C PRO A 37 -3.27 -2.59 10.15
N ALA A 38 -4.32 -2.28 10.92
CA ALA A 38 -4.36 -1.15 11.84
C ALA A 38 -3.17 -1.14 12.82
N ARG A 39 -2.82 -2.32 13.36
CA ARG A 39 -1.67 -2.48 14.28
C ARG A 39 -0.32 -2.08 13.67
N SER A 40 -0.16 -2.23 12.36
CA SER A 40 1.06 -1.81 11.66
C SER A 40 1.11 -0.31 11.49
N TRP A 41 -0.02 0.32 11.15
CA TRP A 41 -0.12 1.77 11.06
C TRP A 41 0.07 2.44 12.42
N ASP A 42 -0.57 1.92 13.46
CA ASP A 42 -0.39 2.38 14.84
C ASP A 42 1.08 2.36 15.26
N ARG A 43 1.78 1.27 14.94
CA ARG A 43 3.23 1.17 15.21
C ARG A 43 4.05 2.16 14.39
N LEU A 44 3.79 2.31 13.09
CA LEU A 44 4.47 3.28 12.22
C LEU A 44 4.30 4.72 12.68
N MET A 45 3.17 5.06 13.28
CA MET A 45 2.89 6.39 13.82
C MET A 45 3.42 6.60 15.25
N SER A 46 4.09 5.60 15.83
CA SER A 46 4.76 5.79 17.12
C SER A 46 5.98 6.71 16.95
N ASN A 47 6.27 7.51 17.98
CA ASN A 47 7.41 8.44 17.94
C ASN A 47 8.71 7.77 17.48
N LYS A 48 8.97 6.53 17.93
CA LYS A 48 10.16 5.78 17.54
C LYS A 48 10.26 5.59 16.02
N GLU A 49 9.19 5.10 15.40
CA GLU A 49 9.17 4.79 13.96
C GLU A 49 9.02 6.05 13.10
N LEU A 50 8.56 7.18 13.68
CA LEU A 50 8.58 8.49 13.01
C LEU A 50 9.97 9.15 13.04
N THR A 51 10.69 9.04 14.16
CA THR A 51 12.07 9.57 14.28
C THR A 51 13.11 8.73 13.54
N ASP A 52 12.79 7.46 13.25
CA ASP A 52 13.62 6.55 12.45
C ASP A 52 12.73 5.83 11.43
N HIS A 53 12.15 6.63 10.54
CA HIS A 53 11.29 6.15 9.48
C HIS A 53 12.13 5.61 8.33
N PHE A 54 12.67 4.41 8.54
CA PHE A 54 13.54 3.73 7.60
C PHE A 54 14.84 4.48 7.31
N GLY A 55 15.43 5.12 8.32
CA GLY A 55 16.67 5.89 8.24
C GLY A 55 16.48 7.40 8.04
N GLU A 56 15.23 7.88 7.97
CA GLU A 56 14.89 9.30 7.89
C GLU A 56 14.10 9.73 9.13
N ASP A 57 14.33 10.96 9.61
CA ASP A 57 13.52 11.56 10.68
C ASP A 57 12.38 12.36 10.05
N ILE A 58 11.14 11.88 10.23
CA ILE A 58 9.91 12.52 9.76
C ILE A 58 8.97 12.86 10.93
N ALA A 59 9.50 12.95 12.14
CA ALA A 59 8.69 13.25 13.30
C ALA A 59 7.99 14.62 13.16
N PHE A 60 6.72 14.64 13.53
CA PHE A 60 5.92 15.85 13.55
C PHE A 60 5.99 16.49 14.94
N ASP A 61 6.18 17.81 14.99
CA ASP A 61 6.05 18.56 16.24
C ASP A 61 4.57 18.70 16.67
N ASP A 62 3.65 18.71 15.71
CA ASP A 62 2.21 18.86 15.97
C ASP A 62 1.55 17.51 16.28
N GLN A 63 1.32 17.27 17.57
CA GLN A 63 0.62 16.08 18.05
C GLN A 63 -0.83 15.97 17.53
N VAL A 64 -1.48 17.09 17.18
CA VAL A 64 -2.85 17.06 16.62
C VAL A 64 -2.85 16.40 15.25
N SER A 65 -1.88 16.76 14.40
CA SER A 65 -1.67 16.12 13.09
C SER A 65 -1.33 14.65 13.23
N VAL A 66 -0.40 14.28 14.12
CA VAL A 66 -0.06 12.86 14.39
C VAL A 66 -1.30 12.05 14.76
N ASN A 67 -2.12 12.55 15.69
CA ASN A 67 -3.32 11.85 16.15
C ASN A 67 -4.37 11.73 15.03
N SER A 68 -4.51 12.77 14.21
CA SER A 68 -5.47 12.80 13.10
C SER A 68 -5.07 11.83 11.98
N LEU A 69 -3.79 11.82 11.61
CA LEU A 69 -3.22 10.87 10.64
C LEU A 69 -3.32 9.43 11.13
N THR A 70 -2.95 9.17 12.38
CA THR A 70 -3.07 7.84 13.00
C THR A 70 -4.51 7.33 12.96
N SER A 71 -5.47 8.19 13.33
CA SER A 71 -6.89 7.85 13.30
C SER A 71 -7.38 7.54 11.89
N TYR A 72 -6.95 8.32 10.89
CA TYR A 72 -7.28 8.09 9.49
C TYR A 72 -6.74 6.76 8.99
N LEU A 73 -5.46 6.48 9.24
CA LEU A 73 -4.78 5.24 8.83
C LEU A 73 -5.46 4.01 9.45
N ILE A 74 -5.68 4.02 10.77
CA ILE A 74 -6.34 2.91 11.49
C ILE A 74 -7.75 2.67 10.97
N LYS A 75 -8.56 3.74 10.83
CA LYS A 75 -9.96 3.63 10.39
C LYS A 75 -10.08 2.99 8.99
N ASN A 76 -9.11 3.25 8.12
CA ASN A 76 -9.13 2.78 6.72
C ASN A 76 -8.20 1.57 6.48
N ALA A 77 -7.65 1.00 7.55
CA ALA A 77 -6.69 -0.11 7.49
C ALA A 77 -7.28 -1.38 6.86
N ALA A 78 -6.39 -2.32 6.51
CA ALA A 78 -6.76 -3.54 5.78
C ALA A 78 -7.79 -4.42 6.53
N ASP A 79 -7.71 -4.47 7.86
CA ASP A 79 -8.62 -5.18 8.76
C ASP A 79 -9.97 -4.46 8.97
N ASN A 80 -10.07 -3.18 8.62
CA ASN A 80 -11.30 -2.39 8.65
C ASN A 80 -11.92 -2.19 7.25
N SER A 81 -11.36 -2.84 6.23
CA SER A 81 -11.72 -2.62 4.82
C SER A 81 -12.49 -3.80 4.22
N SER A 82 -13.52 -3.48 3.42
CA SER A 82 -14.30 -4.43 2.63
C SER A 82 -13.75 -4.62 1.21
N TYR A 83 -12.56 -4.11 0.90
CA TYR A 83 -11.93 -4.28 -0.41
C TYR A 83 -11.28 -5.67 -0.53
N LYS A 84 -11.32 -6.23 -1.75
CA LYS A 84 -10.83 -7.59 -2.01
C LYS A 84 -9.35 -7.75 -1.69
N ARG A 85 -8.52 -6.75 -2.02
CA ARG A 85 -7.08 -6.81 -1.79
C ARG A 85 -6.73 -6.69 -0.31
N SER A 86 -7.35 -5.76 0.41
CA SER A 86 -7.24 -5.63 1.87
C SER A 86 -7.53 -6.95 2.57
N ARG A 87 -8.65 -7.62 2.21
CA ARG A 87 -8.97 -8.95 2.74
C ARG A 87 -7.91 -10.01 2.43
N LYS A 88 -7.36 -10.00 1.22
CA LYS A 88 -6.32 -10.97 0.83
C LYS A 88 -5.00 -10.73 1.57
N ILE A 89 -4.66 -9.48 1.87
CA ILE A 89 -3.54 -9.12 2.74
C ILE A 89 -3.79 -9.66 4.14
N MET A 90 -4.95 -9.35 4.74
CA MET A 90 -5.30 -9.82 6.08
C MET A 90 -5.30 -11.34 6.22
N ARG A 91 -5.83 -12.07 5.23
CA ARG A 91 -5.81 -13.55 5.21
C ARG A 91 -4.41 -14.15 5.11
N SER A 92 -3.41 -13.36 4.69
CA SER A 92 -2.03 -13.81 4.57
C SER A 92 -1.20 -13.59 5.83
N LEU A 93 -1.73 -12.83 6.79
CA LEU A 93 -1.05 -12.47 8.03
C LEU A 93 -1.54 -13.33 9.20
N GLY A 94 -0.63 -13.71 10.09
CA GLY A 94 -0.96 -14.19 11.42
C GLY A 94 -1.60 -13.08 12.27
N SER A 95 -2.27 -13.48 13.35
CA SER A 95 -2.97 -12.54 14.25
C SER A 95 -2.04 -11.53 14.93
N ILE A 96 -0.77 -11.90 15.14
CA ILE A 96 0.25 -11.05 15.79
C ILE A 96 1.20 -10.38 14.79
N ASP A 97 1.18 -10.76 13.52
CA ASP A 97 2.14 -10.28 12.52
C ASP A 97 1.95 -8.79 12.29
N THR A 98 2.95 -7.98 12.59
CA THR A 98 2.89 -6.51 12.49
C THR A 98 3.96 -6.00 11.51
N PRO A 99 3.81 -6.26 10.21
CA PRO A 99 4.78 -5.82 9.20
C PRO A 99 4.79 -4.29 9.10
N LEU A 100 5.97 -3.67 9.04
CA LEU A 100 6.11 -2.22 8.89
C LEU A 100 6.22 -1.79 7.41
N ARG A 101 6.50 -2.72 6.51
CA ARG A 101 6.50 -2.49 5.06
C ARG A 101 5.40 -3.28 4.40
N ILE A 102 4.66 -2.63 3.49
CA ILE A 102 3.64 -3.30 2.64
C ILE A 102 4.28 -4.44 1.84
N THR A 103 5.50 -4.22 1.36
CA THR A 103 6.30 -5.14 0.55
C THR A 103 6.70 -6.41 1.29
N ASP A 104 6.66 -6.39 2.63
CA ASP A 104 7.02 -7.52 3.48
C ASP A 104 5.80 -8.39 3.83
N THR A 105 4.60 -7.97 3.44
CA THR A 105 3.40 -8.78 3.67
C THR A 105 3.45 -10.05 2.79
N PRO A 106 3.07 -11.23 3.31
CA PRO A 106 3.15 -12.47 2.53
C PRO A 106 2.32 -12.44 1.24
N TYR A 107 1.18 -11.72 1.26
CA TYR A 107 0.37 -11.50 0.06
C TYR A 107 1.14 -10.77 -1.05
N ILE A 108 1.82 -9.68 -0.72
CA ILE A 108 2.54 -8.84 -1.70
C ILE A 108 3.79 -9.58 -2.19
N ILE A 109 4.57 -10.20 -1.31
CA ILE A 109 5.72 -11.04 -1.69
C ILE A 109 5.28 -12.10 -2.71
N ARG A 110 4.22 -12.86 -2.39
CA ARG A 110 3.72 -13.91 -3.29
C ARG A 110 3.31 -13.37 -4.65
N LYS A 111 2.69 -12.19 -4.70
CA LYS A 111 2.20 -11.58 -5.94
C LYS A 111 3.30 -11.03 -6.84
N HIS A 112 4.50 -10.81 -6.31
CA HIS A 112 5.63 -10.24 -7.05
C HIS A 112 6.81 -11.21 -7.23
N ARG A 113 6.73 -12.42 -6.66
CA ARG A 113 7.85 -13.40 -6.60
C ARG A 113 8.41 -13.83 -7.97
N GLU A 114 7.60 -13.73 -9.02
CA GLU A 114 7.97 -14.15 -10.38
C GLU A 114 8.57 -13.00 -11.20
N ILE A 115 8.64 -11.78 -10.63
CA ILE A 115 9.30 -10.63 -11.27
C ILE A 115 10.82 -10.81 -11.13
N PRO A 116 11.58 -10.87 -12.24
CA PRO A 116 13.04 -10.92 -12.14
C PRO A 116 13.61 -9.69 -11.44
N ASP A 117 14.52 -9.89 -10.50
CA ASP A 117 15.21 -8.84 -9.74
C ASP A 117 15.73 -7.67 -10.58
N LYS A 118 16.27 -7.96 -11.77
CA LYS A 118 16.80 -6.95 -12.70
C LYS A 118 15.75 -5.93 -13.13
N LEU A 119 14.48 -6.32 -13.17
CA LEU A 119 13.37 -5.43 -13.55
C LEU A 119 12.94 -4.53 -12.39
N ILE A 120 13.19 -4.95 -11.15
CA ILE A 120 12.91 -4.15 -9.94
C ILE A 120 14.06 -3.17 -9.68
N LYS A 121 15.31 -3.63 -9.83
CA LYS A 121 16.53 -2.87 -9.55
C LYS A 121 16.91 -1.86 -10.66
N GLN A 122 16.18 -1.83 -11.77
CA GLN A 122 16.41 -0.84 -12.83
C GLN A 122 16.14 0.59 -12.32
N LYS A 123 16.70 1.59 -12.98
CA LYS A 123 16.70 2.98 -12.52
C LYS A 123 15.29 3.56 -12.32
N GLU A 124 14.36 3.22 -13.21
CA GLU A 124 13.00 3.76 -13.26
C GLU A 124 12.09 3.17 -12.18
N VAL A 125 12.42 1.98 -11.69
CA VAL A 125 11.67 1.30 -10.61
C VAL A 125 12.39 1.50 -9.28
N GLY A 126 13.68 1.18 -9.23
CA GLY A 126 14.57 1.29 -8.07
C GLY A 126 14.29 0.22 -7.01
N SER A 127 13.05 0.13 -6.56
CA SER A 127 12.58 -0.87 -5.60
C SER A 127 11.10 -1.19 -5.78
N ILE A 128 10.68 -2.32 -5.23
CA ILE A 128 9.26 -2.73 -5.20
C ILE A 128 8.36 -1.79 -4.38
N ALA A 129 8.94 -0.91 -3.55
CA ALA A 129 8.20 0.11 -2.83
C ALA A 129 7.64 1.20 -3.77
N ASN A 130 8.25 1.40 -4.95
CA ASN A 130 7.76 2.34 -5.95
C ASN A 130 6.61 1.74 -6.78
N CYS A 131 5.45 1.55 -6.14
CA CYS A 131 4.32 0.84 -6.74
C CYS A 131 3.84 1.49 -8.04
N SER A 132 3.81 2.83 -8.10
CA SER A 132 3.34 3.62 -9.24
C SER A 132 4.25 3.52 -10.46
N ALA A 133 5.50 3.09 -10.31
CA ALA A 133 6.39 2.84 -11.45
C ALA A 133 5.86 1.74 -12.39
N CYS A 134 5.12 0.77 -11.84
CA CYS A 134 4.57 -0.37 -12.60
C CYS A 134 3.04 -0.36 -12.66
N HIS A 135 2.37 0.10 -11.61
CA HIS A 135 0.92 0.18 -11.51
C HIS A 135 0.45 1.61 -11.80
N GLN A 136 0.14 1.91 -13.06
CA GLN A 136 -0.20 3.27 -13.51
C GLN A 136 -1.45 3.87 -12.85
N ASN A 137 -2.34 3.03 -12.32
CA ASN A 137 -3.58 3.43 -11.65
C ASN A 137 -3.51 3.20 -10.13
N ALA A 138 -2.31 3.08 -9.56
CA ALA A 138 -2.12 2.78 -8.15
C ALA A 138 -2.77 3.83 -7.25
N ASP A 139 -2.71 5.11 -7.62
CA ASP A 139 -3.33 6.25 -6.93
C ASP A 139 -4.85 6.08 -6.71
N THR A 140 -5.54 5.54 -7.72
CA THR A 140 -6.98 5.20 -7.64
C THR A 140 -7.28 3.92 -6.86
N GLY A 141 -6.27 3.29 -6.27
CA GLY A 141 -6.39 2.02 -5.55
C GLY A 141 -6.46 0.79 -6.46
N SER A 142 -6.19 0.96 -7.76
CA SER A 142 -6.20 -0.12 -8.75
C SER A 142 -4.80 -0.71 -8.95
N PHE A 143 -4.66 -1.99 -8.62
CA PHE A 143 -3.44 -2.79 -8.78
C PHE A 143 -3.75 -4.06 -9.59
N ASP A 144 -4.61 -3.91 -10.59
CA ASP A 144 -4.97 -4.98 -11.53
C ASP A 144 -3.75 -5.33 -12.40
N ASP A 145 -3.46 -6.63 -12.53
CA ASP A 145 -2.30 -7.15 -13.23
C ASP A 145 -2.41 -7.00 -14.75
N ASP A 146 -3.63 -6.94 -15.29
CA ASP A 146 -3.92 -6.65 -16.70
C ASP A 146 -3.39 -5.27 -17.13
N ASN A 147 -3.27 -4.35 -16.17
CA ASN A 147 -2.85 -2.97 -16.39
C ASN A 147 -1.40 -2.69 -16.01
N VAL A 148 -0.62 -3.71 -15.61
CA VAL A 148 0.77 -3.54 -15.21
C VAL A 148 1.67 -3.23 -16.41
N ARG A 149 2.51 -2.20 -16.24
CA ARG A 149 3.51 -1.75 -17.23
C ARG A 149 4.86 -1.62 -16.55
N ILE A 150 5.75 -2.60 -16.70
CA ILE A 150 7.10 -2.49 -16.15
C ILE A 150 7.95 -1.65 -17.12
N PRO A 151 8.57 -0.53 -16.68
CA PRO A 151 9.40 0.31 -17.53
C PRO A 151 10.52 -0.48 -18.23
N ASN A 152 10.91 -0.01 -19.43
CA ASN A 152 11.98 -0.59 -20.25
C ASN A 152 11.86 -2.09 -20.56
N THR A 153 10.66 -2.63 -20.42
CA THR A 153 10.33 -3.97 -20.86
C THR A 153 9.17 -3.89 -21.82
N GLY A 154 9.23 -4.63 -22.93
CA GLY A 154 8.06 -4.86 -23.77
C GLY A 154 6.95 -5.65 -23.07
N PHE A 155 7.08 -5.92 -21.76
CA PHE A 155 6.16 -6.68 -20.95
C PHE A 155 4.84 -5.91 -20.82
N ARG A 156 3.73 -6.53 -21.27
CA ARG A 156 2.39 -5.97 -21.21
C ARG A 156 1.50 -6.97 -20.47
N GLY A 157 1.20 -6.70 -19.21
CA GLY A 157 0.31 -7.53 -18.40
C GLY A 157 0.93 -8.84 -17.93
N TRP A 158 0.34 -9.40 -16.87
CA TRP A 158 0.55 -10.78 -16.47
C TRP A 158 -0.62 -11.59 -17.02
N ASP A 159 -0.44 -12.25 -18.18
CA ASP A 159 -1.40 -13.26 -18.63
C ASP A 159 -1.36 -14.41 -17.62
N ASN A 160 -2.23 -14.36 -16.63
CA ASN A 160 -2.53 -15.50 -15.77
C ASN A 160 -3.82 -16.14 -16.31
N ASP A 161 -3.69 -17.26 -17.02
CA ASP A 161 -4.78 -18.21 -17.27
C ASP A 161 -5.55 -18.56 -15.99
#